data_AF-A0A2A4Q067-F1
#
_entry.id   AF-A0A2A4Q067-F1
#
_cell.length_a   1.000
_cell.length_b   1.000
_cell.length_c   1.000
_cell.angle_alpha   90.00
_cell.angle_beta   90.00
_cell.angle_gamma   90.00
#
_symmetry.space_group_name_H-M   'P 1'
#
loop_
_entity.id
_entity.type
_entity.pdbx_description
1 polymer ?
#
loop_
_entity_poly.entity_id
_entity_poly.type
_entity_poly.pdbx_seq_one_letter_code
_entity_poly.pdbx_strand_id
1 'polypeptide(L)'
;MIVLEDLHWADNSTLLLLGFIGQKLGDAQILIIGAYRDADLSAWHPLSESLGRLTRERRFQRLALRGLSQLDLADFLRATTEVDPPDGFVEMPNAQTEGNPLFVTEAVRVLEQADELFISLNTVARHISHIFSKIDAANRVEAATCANQRGIV
;
A
#
# COMPACT_ATOMS: atom_id res chain seq x y z
N MET A 1 -3.15 22.44 -1.29
CA MET A 1 -2.45 21.14 -1.43
C MET A 1 -3.09 20.41 -2.58
N ILE A 2 -2.29 19.80 -3.47
CA ILE A 2 -2.75 18.99 -4.59
C ILE A 2 -2.19 17.59 -4.38
N VAL A 3 -3.05 16.57 -4.49
CA VAL A 3 -2.66 15.16 -4.39
C VAL A 3 -2.92 14.50 -5.74
N LEU A 4 -1.90 13.85 -6.28
CA LEU A 4 -1.94 13.13 -7.54
C LEU A 4 -1.69 11.65 -7.23
N GLU A 5 -2.71 10.84 -7.45
CA GLU A 5 -2.64 9.38 -7.28
C GLU A 5 -2.18 8.71 -8.59
N ASP A 6 -1.66 7.49 -8.46
CA ASP A 6 -1.33 6.61 -9.58
C ASP A 6 -0.43 7.20 -10.67
N LEU A 7 0.58 8.01 -10.29
CA LEU A 7 1.49 8.64 -11.25
C LEU A 7 2.24 7.66 -12.16
N HIS A 8 2.33 6.39 -11.77
CA HIS A 8 2.90 5.32 -12.59
C HIS A 8 2.08 5.02 -13.86
N TRP A 9 0.81 5.43 -13.93
CA TRP A 9 -0.01 5.33 -15.14
C TRP A 9 -0.06 6.63 -15.96
N ALA A 10 0.57 7.70 -15.48
CA ALA A 10 0.57 8.98 -16.17
C ALA A 10 1.36 8.89 -17.48
N ASP A 11 0.82 9.51 -18.53
CA ASP A 11 1.53 9.63 -19.79
C ASP A 11 2.73 10.59 -19.69
N ASN A 12 3.60 10.54 -20.70
CA ASN A 12 4.81 11.35 -20.72
C ASN A 12 4.52 12.86 -20.69
N SER A 13 3.46 13.32 -21.38
CA SER A 13 3.06 14.73 -21.40
C SER A 13 2.67 15.24 -20.00
N THR A 14 1.93 14.44 -19.24
CA THR A 14 1.49 14.74 -17.88
C THR A 14 2.69 14.84 -16.94
N LEU A 15 3.64 13.92 -17.06
CA LEU A 15 4.86 13.91 -16.25
C LEU A 15 5.79 15.09 -16.57
N LEU A 16 5.91 15.47 -17.84
CA LEU A 16 6.64 16.67 -18.26
C LEU A 16 6.02 17.94 -17.68
N LEU A 17 4.68 18.05 -17.73
CA LEU A 17 3.97 19.18 -17.14
C LEU A 17 4.18 19.23 -15.62
N LEU A 18 4.11 18.09 -14.95
CA LEU A 18 4.34 18.00 -13.51
C LEU A 18 5.77 18.44 -13.14
N GLY A 19 6.78 18.00 -13.91
CA GLY A 19 8.16 18.44 -13.74
C GLY A 19 8.34 19.95 -13.95
N PHE A 20 7.72 20.50 -14.99
CA PHE A 20 7.75 21.93 -15.28
C PHE A 20 7.09 22.75 -14.17
N ILE A 21 5.91 22.34 -13.70
CA ILE A 21 5.21 22.99 -12.59
C ILE A 21 6.09 22.89 -11.33
N GLY A 22 6.60 21.71 -11.01
CA GLY A 22 7.48 21.46 -9.85
C GLY A 22 8.65 22.44 -9.74
N GLN A 23 9.29 22.76 -10.86
CA GLN A 23 10.40 23.74 -10.91
C GLN A 23 9.94 25.19 -10.68
N LYS A 24 8.70 25.52 -11.05
CA LYS A 24 8.12 26.87 -10.96
C LYS A 24 7.30 27.12 -9.70
N LEU A 25 6.95 26.08 -8.93
CA LEU A 25 6.21 26.20 -7.67
C LEU A 25 6.98 26.92 -6.57
N GLY A 26 8.23 27.31 -6.83
CA GLY A 26 9.08 27.82 -5.78
C GLY A 26 8.64 29.09 -5.09
N ASP A 27 7.93 29.91 -5.84
CA ASP A 27 7.38 31.17 -5.36
C ASP A 27 5.89 31.03 -5.03
N ALA A 28 5.32 29.82 -5.20
CA ALA A 28 3.92 29.51 -4.94
C ALA A 28 3.78 28.77 -3.60
N GLN A 29 2.74 29.10 -2.83
CA GLN A 29 2.38 28.39 -1.60
C GLN A 29 1.60 27.10 -1.90
N ILE A 30 2.15 26.24 -2.75
CA ILE A 30 1.49 25.01 -3.21
C ILE A 30 2.38 23.81 -2.89
N LEU A 31 1.81 22.87 -2.12
CA LEU A 31 2.35 21.53 -1.93
C LEU A 31 1.68 20.58 -2.93
N ILE A 32 2.49 19.86 -3.71
CA ILE A 32 2.05 18.74 -4.55
C ILE A 32 2.57 17.44 -3.94
N ILE A 33 1.67 16.48 -3.74
CA ILE A 33 1.98 15.12 -3.30
C ILE A 33 1.68 14.19 -4.47
N GLY A 34 2.63 13.32 -4.80
CA GLY A 34 2.48 12.32 -5.85
C GLY A 34 2.63 10.91 -5.27
N ALA A 35 1.65 10.05 -5.50
CA ALA A 35 1.68 8.64 -5.12
C ALA A 35 1.87 7.77 -6.37
N TYR A 36 2.65 6.69 -6.23
CA TYR A 36 2.86 5.71 -7.28
C TYR A 36 3.32 4.38 -6.69
N ARG A 37 3.24 3.32 -7.51
CA ARG A 37 3.69 1.97 -7.18
C ARG A 37 5.11 1.77 -7.70
N ASP A 38 6.06 1.56 -6.79
CA ASP A 38 7.47 1.35 -7.15
C ASP A 38 7.66 0.01 -7.90
N ALA A 39 6.83 -1.00 -7.59
CA ALA A 39 6.86 -2.30 -8.25
C ALA A 39 6.55 -2.23 -9.77
N ASP A 40 5.81 -1.20 -10.20
CA ASP A 40 5.41 -1.01 -11.60
C ASP A 40 6.40 -0.12 -12.37
N LEU A 41 7.47 0.35 -11.71
CA LEU A 41 8.49 1.20 -12.33
C LEU A 41 9.68 0.38 -12.82
N SER A 42 9.72 0.16 -14.14
CA SER A 42 10.98 -0.25 -14.78
C SER A 42 11.98 0.91 -14.84
N ALA A 43 13.26 0.59 -15.04
CA ALA A 43 14.32 1.59 -15.24
C ALA A 43 14.06 2.54 -16.42
N TRP A 44 13.27 2.08 -17.41
CA TRP A 44 12.94 2.83 -18.62
C TRP A 44 11.59 3.56 -18.53
N HIS A 45 10.90 3.47 -17.40
CA HIS A 45 9.59 4.10 -17.21
C HIS A 45 9.71 5.64 -17.24
N PRO A 46 8.83 6.38 -17.95
CA PRO A 46 8.87 7.85 -18.01
C PRO A 46 8.84 8.54 -16.64
N LEU A 47 8.14 7.94 -15.67
CA LEU A 47 8.14 8.43 -14.28
C LEU A 47 9.52 8.30 -13.62
N SER A 48 10.27 7.22 -13.89
CA SER A 48 11.63 7.02 -13.34
C SER A 48 12.57 8.14 -13.79
N GLU A 49 12.50 8.52 -15.07
CA GLU A 49 13.29 9.64 -15.61
C GLU A 49 12.87 10.98 -14.98
N SER A 50 11.57 11.21 -14.83
CA SER A 50 11.01 12.43 -14.23
C SER A 50 11.39 12.57 -12.76
N LEU A 51 11.33 11.49 -11.98
CA LEU A 51 11.79 11.45 -10.59
C LEU A 51 13.31 11.69 -10.49
N GLY A 52 14.09 11.16 -11.43
CA GLY A 52 15.54 11.40 -11.50
C GLY A 52 15.89 12.88 -11.72
N ARG A 53 15.10 13.59 -12.53
CA ARG A 53 15.21 15.05 -12.71
C ARG A 53 14.83 15.79 -11.42
N LEU A 54 13.68 15.46 -10.84
CA LEU A 54 13.16 16.12 -9.63
C LEU A 54 14.04 15.91 -8.39
N THR A 55 14.77 14.80 -8.30
CA THR A 55 15.70 14.52 -7.18
C THR A 55 16.78 15.60 -7.02
N ARG A 56 17.07 16.37 -8.08
CA ARG A 56 18.04 17.48 -8.03
C ARG A 56 17.43 18.78 -7.48
N GLU A 57 16.12 18.85 -7.33
CA GLU A 57 15.41 20.03 -6.84
C GLU A 57 15.40 20.07 -5.30
N ARG A 58 15.76 21.20 -4.71
CA ARG A 58 15.88 21.34 -3.25
C ARG A 58 14.59 21.09 -2.46
N ARG A 59 13.45 21.28 -3.10
CA ARG A 59 12.11 21.16 -2.48
C ARG A 59 11.43 19.82 -2.78
N PHE A 60 12.09 18.94 -3.53
CA PHE A 60 11.57 17.62 -3.80
C PHE A 60 11.92 16.67 -2.66
N GLN A 61 10.94 15.88 -2.23
CA GLN A 61 11.13 14.80 -1.27
C GLN A 61 10.42 13.55 -1.78
N ARG A 62 11.10 12.41 -1.64
CA ARG A 62 10.53 11.08 -1.90
C ARG A 62 10.44 10.34 -0.57
N LEU A 63 9.22 9.99 -0.18
CA LEU A 63 8.96 9.16 1.00
C LEU A 63 8.67 7.73 0.55
N ALA A 64 9.54 6.80 0.91
CA ALA A 64 9.30 5.38 0.69
C ALA A 64 8.38 4.86 1.79
N LEU A 65 7.13 4.54 1.45
CA LEU A 65 6.19 3.92 2.37
C LEU A 65 6.49 2.42 2.47
N ARG A 66 6.52 1.92 3.70
CA ARG A 66 6.67 0.49 4.03
C ARG A 66 5.39 0.01 4.70
N GLY A 67 5.23 -1.30 4.81
CA GLY A 67 4.18 -1.85 5.66
C GLY A 67 4.37 -1.43 7.12
N LEU A 68 3.26 -1.40 7.85
CA LEU A 68 3.23 -1.07 9.27
C LEU A 68 4.06 -2.07 10.09
N SER A 69 4.83 -1.56 11.04
CA SER A 69 5.48 -2.43 12.03
C SER A 69 4.42 -3.10 12.91
N GLN A 70 4.80 -4.11 13.70
CA GLN A 70 3.86 -4.72 14.65
C GLN A 70 3.33 -3.70 15.66
N LEU A 71 4.17 -2.76 16.10
CA LEU A 71 3.75 -1.69 17.01
C LEU A 71 2.74 -0.76 16.33
N ASP A 72 3.08 -0.27 15.13
CA ASP A 72 2.19 0.63 14.38
C ASP A 72 0.88 -0.07 13.98
N LEU A 73 0.91 -1.38 13.80
CA LEU A 73 -0.26 -2.16 13.42
C LEU A 73 -1.25 -2.32 14.57
N ALA A 74 -0.76 -2.50 15.80
CA ALA A 74 -1.63 -2.51 16.98
C ALA A 74 -2.35 -1.17 17.15
N ASP A 75 -1.60 -0.06 17.01
CA ASP A 75 -2.17 1.29 17.09
C ASP A 75 -3.13 1.58 15.95
N PHE A 76 -2.79 1.16 14.72
CA PHE A 76 -3.66 1.26 13.57
C PHE A 76 -4.98 0.51 13.76
N LEU A 77 -4.93 -0.73 14.26
CA LEU A 77 -6.12 -1.54 14.50
C LEU A 77 -7.02 -0.88 15.53
N ARG A 78 -6.50 -0.48 16.69
CA ARG A 78 -7.26 0.25 17.71
C ARG A 78 -7.90 1.55 17.19
N ALA A 79 -7.27 2.21 16.22
CA ALA A 79 -7.77 3.46 15.65
C ALA A 79 -8.81 3.26 14.53
N THR A 80 -8.82 2.10 13.88
CA THR A 80 -9.64 1.83 12.68
C THR A 80 -10.71 0.77 12.89
N THR A 81 -10.59 -0.05 13.93
CA THR A 81 -11.58 -1.03 14.37
C THR A 81 -11.99 -0.73 15.80
N GLU A 82 -13.16 -1.22 16.21
CA GLU A 82 -13.63 -1.14 17.61
C GLU A 82 -13.05 -2.27 18.48
N VAL A 83 -12.11 -3.05 17.95
CA VAL A 83 -11.58 -4.28 18.56
C VAL A 83 -10.16 -4.07 19.03
N ASP A 84 -9.88 -4.38 20.30
CA ASP A 84 -8.52 -4.50 20.78
C ASP A 84 -7.97 -5.87 20.36
N PRO A 85 -6.95 -5.94 19.48
CA PRO A 85 -6.44 -7.20 19.00
C PRO A 85 -5.89 -8.04 20.17
N PRO A 86 -6.22 -9.35 20.26
CA PRO A 86 -5.67 -10.23 21.29
C PRO A 86 -4.15 -10.24 21.31
N ASP A 87 -3.54 -10.53 22.47
CA ASP A 87 -2.09 -10.67 22.55
C ASP A 87 -1.55 -11.70 21.54
N GLY A 88 -0.52 -11.33 20.77
CA GLY A 88 0.03 -12.16 19.69
C GLY A 88 -0.78 -12.16 18.38
N PHE A 89 -1.95 -11.53 18.36
CA PHE A 89 -2.76 -11.39 17.14
C PHE A 89 -2.02 -10.66 16.04
N VAL A 90 -1.18 -9.68 16.38
CA VAL A 90 -0.53 -8.80 15.41
C VAL A 90 0.63 -9.48 14.67
N GLU A 91 1.24 -10.50 15.26
CA GLU A 91 2.42 -11.17 14.69
C GLU A 91 2.10 -11.93 13.40
N MET A 92 1.00 -12.69 13.39
CA MET A 92 0.59 -13.54 12.27
C MET A 92 0.11 -12.76 11.03
N PRO A 93 -0.85 -11.81 11.14
CA PRO A 93 -1.25 -10.92 10.07
C PRO A 93 -0.07 -10.07 9.60
N ASN A 94 0.81 -9.57 10.47
CA ASN A 94 1.98 -8.83 10.00
C ASN A 94 2.90 -9.72 9.14
N ALA A 95 3.20 -10.94 9.59
CA ALA A 95 4.04 -11.88 8.83
C ALA A 95 3.46 -12.24 7.46
N GLN A 96 2.12 -12.36 7.34
CA GLN A 96 1.46 -12.73 6.09
C GLN A 96 1.13 -11.55 5.17
N THR A 97 0.87 -10.38 5.73
CA THR A 97 0.49 -9.16 4.99
C THR A 97 1.65 -8.19 4.81
N GLU A 98 2.81 -8.49 5.41
CA GLU A 98 3.97 -7.62 5.53
C GLU A 98 3.59 -6.23 6.06
N GLY A 99 2.65 -6.18 7.01
CA GLY A 99 2.14 -4.94 7.60
C GLY A 99 1.25 -4.11 6.67
N ASN A 100 0.66 -4.67 5.63
CA ASN A 100 -0.24 -3.92 4.75
C ASN A 100 -1.58 -3.61 5.48
N PRO A 101 -1.91 -2.32 5.74
CA PRO A 101 -3.10 -1.97 6.50
C PRO A 101 -4.40 -2.51 5.89
N LEU A 102 -4.51 -2.53 4.54
CA LEU A 102 -5.69 -3.03 3.85
C LEU A 102 -5.91 -4.52 4.14
N PHE A 103 -4.87 -5.33 3.95
CA PHE A 103 -4.97 -6.78 4.16
C PHE A 103 -5.15 -7.14 5.63
N VAL A 104 -4.51 -6.42 6.55
CA VAL A 104 -4.72 -6.68 7.98
C VAL A 104 -6.14 -6.34 8.39
N THR A 105 -6.68 -5.21 7.93
CA THR A 105 -8.08 -4.83 8.21
C THR A 105 -9.03 -5.89 7.68
N GLU A 106 -8.79 -6.42 6.47
CA GLU A 106 -9.63 -7.47 5.91
C GLU A 106 -9.51 -8.79 6.68
N ALA A 107 -8.31 -9.16 7.11
CA ALA A 107 -8.11 -10.33 7.98
C ALA A 107 -8.86 -10.21 9.31
N VAL A 108 -8.89 -9.01 9.90
CA VAL A 108 -9.66 -8.70 11.12
C VAL A 108 -11.16 -8.72 10.86
N ARG A 109 -11.63 -8.15 9.75
CA ARG A 109 -13.05 -8.18 9.38
C ARG A 109 -13.57 -9.60 9.19
N VAL A 110 -12.80 -10.46 8.53
CA VAL A 110 -13.12 -11.89 8.37
C VAL A 110 -13.22 -12.58 9.73
N LEU A 111 -12.41 -12.16 10.69
CA LEU A 111 -12.44 -12.67 12.05
C LEU A 111 -13.63 -12.19 12.87
N GLU A 112 -14.01 -10.91 12.78
CA GLU A 112 -15.22 -10.39 13.42
C GLU A 112 -16.46 -11.15 12.93
N GLN A 113 -16.55 -11.41 11.63
CA GLN A 113 -17.62 -12.23 11.05
C GLN A 113 -17.55 -13.69 11.52
N ALA A 114 -16.34 -14.20 11.78
CA ALA A 114 -16.12 -15.53 12.29
C ALA A 114 -16.18 -15.65 13.82
N ASP A 115 -16.33 -14.55 14.57
CA ASP A 115 -16.54 -14.56 16.02
C ASP A 115 -18.00 -14.90 16.38
N GLU A 116 -18.92 -14.89 15.39
CA GLU A 116 -20.13 -15.73 15.44
C GLU A 116 -19.82 -17.24 15.43
N LEU A 117 -18.55 -17.63 15.18
CA LEU A 117 -18.12 -19.00 14.90
C LEU A 117 -16.75 -19.39 15.51
N PHE A 118 -16.39 -18.95 16.73
CA PHE A 118 -15.28 -19.49 17.54
C PHE A 118 -14.05 -20.02 16.75
N ILE A 119 -13.28 -19.13 16.11
CA ILE A 119 -12.10 -19.53 15.33
C ILE A 119 -10.79 -19.19 16.07
N SER A 120 -9.98 -20.21 16.36
CA SER A 120 -8.60 -20.04 16.87
C SER A 120 -7.68 -19.33 15.87
N LEU A 121 -6.74 -18.50 16.35
CA LEU A 121 -5.69 -17.80 15.58
C LEU A 121 -5.00 -18.68 14.51
N ASN A 122 -4.79 -19.96 14.80
CA ASN A 122 -4.18 -20.92 13.86
C ASN A 122 -5.02 -21.17 12.60
N THR A 123 -6.33 -21.04 12.71
CA THR A 123 -7.26 -21.23 11.59
C THR A 123 -7.27 -20.01 10.68
N VAL A 124 -7.05 -18.80 11.20
CA VAL A 124 -6.93 -17.57 10.39
C VAL A 124 -5.70 -17.62 9.51
N ALA A 125 -4.55 -17.97 10.10
CA ALA A 125 -3.32 -18.14 9.35
C ALA A 125 -3.49 -19.18 8.25
N ARG A 126 -4.20 -20.28 8.54
CA ARG A 126 -4.53 -21.30 7.55
C ARG A 126 -5.49 -20.80 6.48
N HIS A 127 -6.47 -19.95 6.81
CA HIS A 127 -7.39 -19.36 5.85
C HIS A 127 -6.70 -18.37 4.92
N ILE A 128 -5.85 -17.48 5.43
CA ILE A 128 -5.08 -16.54 4.60
C ILE A 128 -4.12 -17.30 3.68
N SER A 129 -3.39 -18.30 4.21
CA SER A 129 -2.55 -19.18 3.38
C SER A 129 -3.37 -19.94 2.34
N HIS A 130 -4.59 -20.41 2.67
CA HIS A 130 -5.49 -21.05 1.71
C HIS A 130 -6.00 -20.07 0.65
N ILE A 131 -6.28 -18.81 1.00
CA ILE A 131 -6.71 -17.79 0.03
C ILE A 131 -5.57 -17.52 -0.96
N PHE A 132 -4.36 -17.27 -0.45
CA PHE A 132 -3.17 -17.07 -1.28
C PHE A 132 -2.86 -18.29 -2.17
N SER A 133 -2.96 -19.51 -1.62
CA SER A 133 -2.81 -20.74 -2.41
C SER A 133 -3.89 -20.92 -3.48
N LYS A 134 -5.15 -20.59 -3.19
CA LYS A 134 -6.26 -20.70 -4.16
C LYS A 134 -6.14 -19.73 -5.33
N ILE A 135 -5.48 -18.60 -5.12
CA ILE A 135 -5.25 -17.58 -6.15
C ILE A 135 -3.85 -17.68 -6.77
N ASP A 136 -3.09 -18.74 -6.44
CA ASP A 136 -1.71 -18.99 -6.87
C ASP A 136 -0.79 -17.79 -6.65
N ALA A 137 -0.96 -17.12 -5.51
CA ALA A 137 -0.13 -15.99 -5.12
C ALA A 137 0.84 -16.43 -4.02
N ALA A 138 2.14 -16.27 -4.26
CA ALA A 138 3.18 -16.51 -3.28
C ALA A 138 3.24 -15.41 -2.20
N ASN A 139 2.73 -14.22 -2.50
CA ASN A 139 2.72 -13.07 -1.61
C ASN A 139 1.60 -12.09 -1.99
N ARG A 140 1.42 -11.04 -1.18
CA ARG A 140 0.39 -10.02 -1.36
C ARG A 140 0.47 -9.24 -2.68
N VAL A 141 1.67 -9.06 -3.26
CA VAL A 141 1.85 -8.31 -4.51
C VAL A 141 1.25 -9.11 -5.66
N GLU A 142 1.51 -10.41 -5.68
CA GLU A 142 0.90 -11.34 -6.63
C GLU A 142 -0.61 -11.48 -6.40
N ALA A 143 -1.05 -11.53 -5.14
CA ALA A 143 -2.47 -11.60 -4.80
C ALA A 143 -3.25 -10.37 -5.30
N ALA A 144 -2.72 -9.16 -5.08
CA ALA A 144 -3.31 -7.92 -5.55
C ALA A 144 -3.31 -7.82 -7.08
N THR A 145 -2.22 -8.25 -7.72
CA THR A 145 -2.11 -8.31 -9.19
C THR A 145 -3.15 -9.28 -9.78
N CYS A 146 -3.30 -10.46 -9.17
CA CYS A 146 -4.26 -11.48 -9.58
C CYS A 146 -5.71 -11.00 -9.41
N ALA A 147 -6.01 -10.28 -8.32
CA ALA A 147 -7.33 -9.72 -8.08
C ALA A 147 -7.71 -8.62 -9.10
N ASN A 148 -6.75 -7.74 -9.45
CA ASN A 148 -6.93 -6.70 -10.47
C ASN A 148 -7.12 -7.31 -11.87
N GLN A 149 -6.33 -8.33 -12.23
CA GLN A 149 -6.47 -9.05 -13.51
C GLN A 149 -7.82 -9.79 -13.63
N ARG A 150 -8.42 -10.19 -12.51
CA ARG A 150 -9.71 -10.88 -12.47
C ARG A 150 -10.91 -9.94 -12.24
N GLY A 151 -10.69 -8.64 -12.12
CA GLY A 151 -11.74 -7.63 -11.94
C GLY A 151 -12.52 -7.77 -10.63
N ILE A 152 -11.87 -8.30 -9.58
CA ILE A 152 -12.48 -8.51 -8.25
C ILE A 152 -12.39 -7.23 -7.40
N VAL A 153 -11.46 -6.33 -7.75
CA VAL A 153 -11.23 -5.01 -7.13
C VAL A 153 -11.07 -3.98 -8.23
#